data_AF-A0A941RA06-F1
#
_entry.id   AF-A0A941RA06-F1
#
_cell.length_a   1.000
_cell.length_b   1.000
_cell.length_c   1.000
_cell.angle_alpha   90.00
_cell.angle_beta   90.00
_cell.angle_gamma   90.00
#
_symmetry.space_group_name_H-M   'P 1'
#
loop_
_entity.id
_entity.type
_entity.pdbx_description
1 polymer ?
#
loop_
_entity_poly.entity_id
_entity_poly.type
_entity_poly.pdbx_seq_one_letter_code
_entity_poly.pdbx_strand_id
1 'polypeptide(L)'
;MLKITSQQDPVLQDLSLVLEGRLAGPWVEELRTYCRRAVEHQQPCSRIDLTGVTFIDADGKLLLAQLWQQGVELRASGCLTRCLVEEIRKMGRIDSGGRQNDRMTS
;
A
#
# COMPACT_ATOMS: atom_id res chain seq x y z
N MET A 1 -13.72 -6.79 12.07
CA MET A 1 -12.85 -7.93 11.73
C MET A 1 -12.32 -7.70 10.32
N LEU A 2 -11.03 -7.97 10.11
CA LEU A 2 -10.37 -7.88 8.81
C LEU A 2 -9.82 -9.25 8.46
N LYS A 3 -9.98 -9.66 7.21
CA LYS A 3 -9.35 -10.84 6.65
C LYS A 3 -8.24 -10.36 5.71
N ILE A 4 -7.03 -10.86 5.94
CA ILE A 4 -5.84 -10.57 5.14
C ILE A 4 -5.48 -11.85 4.41
N THR A 5 -5.52 -11.83 3.08
CA THR A 5 -5.16 -12.98 2.24
C THR A 5 -3.93 -12.62 1.43
N SER A 6 -2.86 -13.40 1.58
CA SER A 6 -1.63 -13.22 0.81
C SER A 6 -1.60 -14.14 -0.42
N GLN A 7 -1.48 -13.56 -1.60
CA GLN A 7 -1.21 -14.24 -2.85
C GLN A 7 0.21 -13.89 -3.29
N GLN A 8 1.08 -14.88 -3.24
CA GLN A 8 2.43 -14.79 -3.80
C GLN A 8 2.38 -15.31 -5.22
N ASP A 9 2.90 -14.52 -6.16
CA ASP A 9 3.19 -15.02 -7.49
C ASP A 9 4.59 -15.66 -7.50
N PRO A 10 4.70 -16.99 -7.67
CA PRO A 10 5.98 -17.68 -7.59
C PRO A 10 6.90 -17.37 -8.79
N VAL A 11 6.38 -16.77 -9.86
CA VAL A 11 7.12 -16.46 -11.09
C VAL A 11 7.71 -15.05 -11.03
N LEU A 12 6.95 -14.08 -10.53
CA LEU A 12 7.35 -12.68 -10.45
C LEU A 12 7.91 -12.27 -9.08
N GLN A 13 7.85 -13.16 -8.07
CA GLN A 13 8.17 -12.85 -6.66
C GLN A 13 7.38 -11.66 -6.09
N ASP A 14 6.24 -11.36 -6.69
CA ASP A 14 5.37 -10.28 -6.26
C ASP A 14 4.37 -10.79 -5.21
N LEU A 15 4.29 -10.06 -4.10
CA LEU A 15 3.28 -10.32 -3.07
C LEU A 15 2.08 -9.39 -3.27
N SER A 16 0.91 -10.00 -3.44
CA SER A 16 -0.37 -9.31 -3.49
C SER A 16 -1.20 -9.63 -2.25
N LEU A 17 -1.79 -8.61 -1.63
CA LEU A 17 -2.64 -8.78 -0.46
C LEU A 17 -4.08 -8.45 -0.82
N VAL A 18 -5.01 -9.33 -0.45
CA VAL A 18 -6.45 -9.08 -0.57
C VAL A 18 -7.01 -8.87 0.82
N LEU A 19 -7.60 -7.69 1.03
CA LEU A 19 -8.21 -7.28 2.28
C LEU A 19 -9.73 -7.34 2.16
N GLU A 20 -10.37 -8.00 3.12
CA GLU A 20 -11.83 -8.10 3.20
C GLU A 20 -12.31 -7.73 4.61
N GLY A 21 -13.36 -6.91 4.72
CA GLY A 21 -13.94 -6.51 6.01
C GLY A 21 -13.64 -5.05 6.38
N ARG A 22 -13.19 -4.80 7.62
CA ARG A 22 -12.95 -3.43 8.14
C ARG A 22 -11.48 -3.21 8.49
N LEU A 23 -10.82 -2.28 7.79
CA LEU A 23 -9.44 -1.84 8.06
C LEU A 23 -9.47 -0.65 9.04
N ALA A 24 -9.65 -0.95 10.32
CA ALA A 24 -9.72 0.07 11.38
C ALA A 24 -9.22 -0.49 12.71
N GLY A 25 -8.73 0.41 13.57
CA GLY A 25 -8.19 0.08 14.88
C GLY A 25 -7.06 -0.95 14.81
N PRO A 26 -7.13 -2.07 15.54
CA PRO A 26 -6.01 -3.02 15.67
C PRO A 26 -5.60 -3.65 14.33
N TRP A 27 -6.52 -3.74 13.36
CA TRP A 27 -6.24 -4.34 12.06
C TRP A 27 -5.30 -3.50 11.19
N VAL A 28 -5.21 -2.20 11.45
CA VAL A 28 -4.24 -1.31 10.79
C VAL A 28 -2.83 -1.70 11.20
N GLU A 29 -2.59 -1.90 12.51
CA GLU A 29 -1.29 -2.28 13.03
C GLU A 29 -0.87 -3.70 12.62
N GLU A 30 -1.83 -4.61 12.51
CA GLU A 30 -1.59 -5.96 11.97
C GLU A 30 -1.13 -5.89 10.51
N LEU A 31 -1.84 -5.12 9.66
CA LEU A 31 -1.44 -4.94 8.26
C LEU A 31 -0.06 -4.28 8.14
N ARG A 32 0.21 -3.26 8.96
CA ARG A 32 1.51 -2.59 9.03
C ARG A 32 2.63 -3.58 9.36
N THR A 33 2.42 -4.39 10.40
CA THR A 33 3.39 -5.40 10.84
C THR A 33 3.62 -6.45 9.77
N TYR A 34 2.55 -6.89 9.11
CA TYR A 34 2.61 -7.85 8.01
C TYR A 34 3.43 -7.31 6.83
N CYS A 35 3.12 -6.10 6.34
CA CYS A 35 3.86 -5.47 5.25
C CYS A 35 5.34 -5.24 5.62
N ARG A 36 5.62 -4.82 6.86
CA ARG A 36 7.01 -4.67 7.33
C ARG A 36 7.78 -5.99 7.25
N ARG A 37 7.19 -7.09 7.74
CA ARG A 37 7.80 -8.42 7.65
C ARG A 37 8.02 -8.86 6.21
N ALA A 38 7.06 -8.58 5.32
CA ALA A 38 7.20 -8.91 3.91
C ALA A 38 8.43 -8.23 3.27
N VAL A 39 8.66 -6.95 3.60
CA VAL A 39 9.87 -6.22 3.17
C VAL A 39 11.15 -6.82 3.77
N GLU A 40 11.14 -7.19 5.06
CA GLU A 40 12.28 -7.85 5.72
C GLU A 40 12.64 -9.20 5.06
N HIS A 41 11.63 -9.91 4.56
CA HIS A 41 11.79 -11.18 3.84
C HIS A 41 12.08 -11.02 2.34
N GLN A 42 12.47 -9.82 1.88
CA GLN A 42 12.74 -9.49 0.48
C GLN A 42 11.58 -9.82 -0.48
N GLN A 43 10.35 -9.80 0.03
CA GLN A 43 9.12 -10.06 -0.71
C GLN A 43 8.20 -8.85 -0.58
N PRO A 44 8.55 -7.72 -1.22
CA PRO A 44 7.78 -6.50 -1.10
C PRO A 44 6.33 -6.72 -1.58
N CYS A 45 5.38 -6.18 -0.82
CA CYS A 45 4.00 -6.13 -1.26
C CYS A 45 3.88 -5.19 -2.46
N SER A 46 3.61 -5.72 -3.64
CA SER A 46 3.47 -4.90 -4.85
C SER A 46 2.04 -4.47 -5.09
N ARG A 47 1.04 -5.18 -4.54
CA ARG A 47 -0.37 -4.84 -4.74
C ARG A 47 -1.21 -5.12 -3.50
N ILE A 48 -2.17 -4.24 -3.22
CA ILE A 48 -3.17 -4.42 -2.16
C ILE A 48 -4.56 -4.21 -2.76
N ASP A 49 -5.38 -5.26 -2.73
CA ASP A 49 -6.77 -5.25 -3.14
C ASP A 49 -7.69 -4.97 -1.94
N LEU A 50 -8.40 -3.84 -2.02
CA LEU A 50 -9.33 -3.31 -1.05
C LEU A 50 -10.79 -3.51 -1.50
N THR A 51 -11.06 -4.36 -2.49
CA THR A 51 -12.40 -4.59 -3.04
C THR A 51 -13.37 -5.14 -2.00
N GLY A 52 -12.91 -6.01 -1.11
CA GLY A 52 -13.71 -6.54 -0.01
C GLY A 52 -13.76 -5.62 1.23
N VAL A 53 -13.06 -4.49 1.22
CA VAL A 53 -13.03 -3.57 2.36
C VAL A 53 -14.26 -2.67 2.35
N THR A 54 -14.98 -2.70 3.46
CA THR A 54 -16.24 -1.96 3.69
C THR A 54 -16.05 -0.69 4.51
N PHE A 55 -14.94 -0.58 5.26
CA PHE A 55 -14.66 0.56 6.13
C PHE A 55 -13.16 0.73 6.34
N ILE A 56 -12.70 1.98 6.34
CA ILE A 56 -11.31 2.38 6.59
C ILE A 56 -11.34 3.61 7.52
N ASP A 57 -10.58 3.58 8.62
CA ASP A 57 -10.42 4.74 9.50
C ASP A 57 -9.27 5.68 9.07
N ALA A 58 -8.96 6.68 9.91
CA ALA A 58 -7.89 7.62 9.63
C ALA A 58 -6.50 6.95 9.60
N ASP A 59 -6.22 6.05 10.53
CA ASP A 59 -4.94 5.33 10.59
C ASP A 59 -4.78 4.38 9.40
N GLY A 60 -5.86 3.70 8.98
CA GLY A 60 -5.88 2.87 7.78
C GLY A 60 -5.58 3.67 6.52
N LYS A 61 -6.10 4.90 6.41
CA LYS A 61 -5.77 5.83 5.30
C LYS A 61 -4.29 6.19 5.30
N LEU A 62 -3.74 6.54 6.46
CA LEU A 62 -2.32 6.90 6.60
C LEU A 62 -1.41 5.73 6.21
N LEU A 63 -1.77 4.51 6.63
CA LEU A 63 -1.03 3.30 6.26
C LEU A 63 -1.07 3.07 4.74
N LEU A 64 -2.25 3.15 4.11
CA LEU A 64 -2.38 3.00 2.67
C LEU A 64 -1.59 4.07 1.91
N ALA A 65 -1.59 5.32 2.40
CA ALA A 65 -0.81 6.39 1.80
C ALA A 65 0.70 6.09 1.87
N GLN A 66 1.20 5.62 3.03
CA GLN A 66 2.59 5.21 3.19
C GLN A 66 2.97 4.08 2.23
N LEU A 67 2.10 3.08 2.07
CA LEU A 67 2.32 1.96 1.16
C LEU A 67 2.35 2.45 -0.31
N TRP A 68 1.46 3.36 -0.68
CA TRP A 68 1.49 3.99 -2.01
C TRP A 68 2.82 4.73 -2.27
N GLN A 69 3.35 5.45 -1.26
CA GLN A 69 4.65 6.11 -1.35
C GLN A 69 5.80 5.12 -1.57
N GLN A 70 5.75 3.97 -0.89
CA GLN A 70 6.71 2.88 -1.06
C GLN A 70 6.61 2.18 -2.42
N GLY A 71 5.48 2.39 -3.11
CA GLY A 71 5.26 1.92 -4.47
C GLY A 71 4.30 0.77 -4.62
N VAL A 72 3.60 0.44 -3.55
CA VAL A 72 2.54 -0.57 -3.55
C VAL A 72 1.35 -0.05 -4.36
N GLU A 73 0.86 -0.85 -5.29
CA GLU A 73 -0.33 -0.56 -6.07
C GLU A 73 -1.59 -0.81 -5.23
N LEU A 74 -2.42 0.22 -5.06
CA LEU A 74 -3.68 0.10 -4.33
C LEU A 74 -4.83 -0.12 -5.33
N ARG A 75 -5.51 -1.25 -5.24
CA ARG A 75 -6.70 -1.56 -6.02
C ARG A 75 -7.93 -1.45 -5.14
N ALA A 76 -8.90 -0.66 -5.54
CA ALA A 76 -10.17 -0.51 -4.84
C ALA A 76 -11.33 -0.52 -5.84
N SER A 77 -12.35 -1.33 -5.57
CA SER A 77 -13.54 -1.43 -6.43
C SER A 77 -14.81 -0.86 -5.78
N GLY A 78 -14.81 -0.62 -4.47
CA GLY A 78 -15.94 -0.03 -3.74
C GLY A 78 -15.95 1.50 -3.83
N CYS A 79 -17.13 2.14 -3.84
CA CYS A 79 -17.23 3.60 -3.95
C CYS A 79 -16.43 4.35 -2.87
N LEU A 80 -16.50 3.88 -1.61
CA LEU A 80 -15.80 4.50 -0.48
C LEU A 80 -14.28 4.30 -0.57
N THR A 81 -13.83 3.10 -0.90
CA THR A 81 -12.41 2.76 -1.01
C THR A 81 -11.77 3.41 -2.25
N ARG A 82 -12.53 3.55 -3.35
CA ARG A 82 -12.08 4.22 -4.57
C ARG A 82 -11.80 5.71 -4.35
N CYS A 83 -12.72 6.46 -3.73
CA CYS A 83 -12.49 7.88 -3.45
C CYS A 83 -11.21 8.08 -2.63
N LEU A 84 -11.00 7.22 -1.63
CA LEU A 84 -9.83 7.25 -0.76
C LEU A 84 -8.53 6.94 -1.51
N VAL A 85 -8.52 5.88 -2.32
CA VAL A 85 -7.36 5.51 -3.15
C VAL A 85 -7.05 6.62 -4.16
N GLU A 86 -8.04 7.22 -4.80
CA GLU A 86 -7.83 8.32 -5.74
C GLU A 86 -7.21 9.55 -5.04
N GLU A 87 -7.66 9.89 -3.83
CA GLU A 87 -7.03 10.97 -3.04
C GLU A 87 -5.57 10.64 -2.68
N ILE A 88 -5.28 9.40 -2.31
CA ILE A 88 -3.89 8.95 -2.04
C ILE A 88 -3.03 9.06 -3.31
N ARG A 89 -3.58 8.67 -4.47
CA ARG A 89 -2.85 8.74 -5.75
C ARG A 89 -2.56 10.18 -6.15
N LYS A 90 -3.47 11.12 -5.86
CA LYS A 90 -3.27 12.56 -6.08
C LYS A 90 -2.17 13.16 -5.22
N MET A 91 -1.87 12.58 -4.05
CA MET A 91 -0.76 13.01 -3.21
C MET A 91 0.61 12.88 -3.92
N GLY A 92 0.66 12.16 -5.05
CA GLY A 92 1.89 11.86 -5.77
C GLY A 92 2.73 10.82 -5.05
N ARG A 93 3.58 10.09 -5.76
CA ARG A 93 4.70 9.42 -5.11
C ARG A 93 5.72 10.53 -4.88
N ILE A 94 6.10 10.81 -3.64
CA ILE A 94 7.21 11.67 -3.33
C ILE A 94 8.42 10.97 -3.94
N ASP A 95 8.76 11.37 -5.16
CA ASP A 95 10.02 11.01 -5.72
C ASP A 95 11.06 11.69 -4.84
N SER A 96 11.86 10.89 -4.14
CA SER A 96 13.11 11.35 -3.56
C SER A 96 14.13 11.61 -4.69
N GLY A 97 13.71 12.30 -5.75
CA GLY A 97 14.40 12.54 -7.00
C GLY A 97 15.11 13.88 -7.07
N GLY A 98 15.54 14.44 -5.93
CA GLY A 98 16.39 15.63 -5.88
C GLY A 98 17.87 15.30 -6.04
N ARG A 99 18.30 14.59 -7.10
CA ARG A 99 19.72 14.51 -7.48
C ARG A 99 20.00 15.61 -8.50
N GLN A 100 20.14 16.85 -8.03
CA GLN A 100 20.75 17.92 -8.82
C GLN A 100 22.26 17.63 -8.89
N ASN A 101 22.64 16.84 -9.88
CA ASN A 101 24.02 16.68 -10.29
C ASN A 101 24.38 17.84 -11.21
N ASP A 102 24.76 18.97 -10.63
CA ASP A 102 25.44 20.05 -11.35
C ASP A 102 26.86 19.57 -11.73
N ARG A 103 26.93 18.90 -12.88
CA ARG A 103 28.13 18.91 -13.72
C ARG A 103 28.19 20.27 -14.40
N MET A 104 29.10 21.14 -13.99
CA MET A 104 29.65 22.15 -14.88
C MET A 104 31.16 21.97 -14.93
N THR A 105 31.58 21.26 -15.97
CA THR A 105 32.90 21.30 -16.57
C THR A 105 33.24 22.73 -16.98
N SER A 106 34.34 23.31 -16.47
CA SER A 106 35.32 24.14 -17.20
C SER A 106 36.48 24.48 -16.26
#